data_AF-A0A2S9GAQ0-F1
#
_entry.id   AF-A0A2S9GAQ0-F1
#
_cell.length_a   1.000
_cell.length_b   1.000
_cell.length_c   1.000
_cell.angle_alpha   90.00
_cell.angle_beta   90.00
_cell.angle_gamma   90.00
#
_symmetry.space_group_name_H-M   'P 1'
#
loop_
_entity.id
_entity.type
_entity.pdbx_description
1 polymer ?
#
loop_
_entity_poly.entity_id
_entity_poly.type
_entity_poly.pdbx_seq_one_letter_code
_entity_poly.pdbx_strand_id
1 'polypeptide(L)'
;VPVLLTGDNLHAAAHIADELGIRDVRAGLLPEDKVGAVRALQDDGSRVMLVGDGVNDAPAMATAHVSVAMGRTGSDLTLDTADAV
;
A
#
# COMPACT_ATOMS: atom_id res chain seq x y z
N VAL A 1 -2.24 -8.91 -10.14
CA VAL A 1 -3.54 -8.21 -10.03
C VAL A 1 -3.42 -7.15 -8.93
N PRO A 2 -4.05 -5.98 -9.04
CA PRO A 2 -3.98 -4.96 -8.00
C PRO A 2 -4.72 -5.42 -6.73
N VAL A 3 -4.20 -5.01 -5.57
CA VAL A 3 -4.78 -5.23 -4.25
C VAL A 3 -4.88 -3.87 -3.56
N LEU A 4 -6.04 -3.54 -2.99
CA LEU A 4 -6.23 -2.32 -2.20
C LEU A 4 -5.97 -2.63 -0.72
N LEU A 5 -4.96 -1.97 -0.13
CA LEU A 5 -4.67 -2.02 1.30
C LEU A 5 -5.01 -0.65 1.91
N THR A 6 -5.94 -0.59 2.84
CA THR A 6 -6.32 0.68 3.49
C THR A 6 -6.67 0.53 4.97
N GLY A 7 -6.42 1.59 5.74
CA GLY A 7 -6.89 1.71 7.13
C GLY A 7 -8.35 2.16 7.22
N ASP A 8 -8.96 2.61 6.11
CA ASP A 8 -10.36 2.99 6.09
C ASP A 8 -11.29 1.79 6.33
N ASN A 9 -12.54 2.09 6.69
CA ASN A 9 -13.55 1.07 6.85
C ASN A 9 -13.90 0.39 5.51
N LEU A 10 -14.43 -0.84 5.59
CA LEU A 10 -14.74 -1.66 4.43
C LEU A 10 -15.72 -0.99 3.45
N HIS A 11 -16.67 -0.19 3.95
CA HIS A 11 -17.66 0.45 3.08
C HIS A 11 -17.00 1.46 2.15
N ALA A 12 -16.16 2.35 2.69
CA ALA A 12 -15.42 3.33 1.89
C ALA A 12 -14.43 2.65 0.94
N ALA A 13 -13.70 1.64 1.43
CA ALA A 13 -12.74 0.90 0.63
C ALA A 13 -13.38 0.16 -0.56
N ALA A 14 -14.51 -0.51 -0.32
CA ALA A 14 -15.22 -1.27 -1.35
C ALA A 14 -15.78 -0.36 -2.46
N HIS A 15 -16.26 0.83 -2.11
CA HIS A 15 -16.77 1.79 -3.08
C HIS A 15 -15.68 2.21 -4.08
N ILE A 16 -14.51 2.65 -3.59
CA ILE A 16 -13.39 3.05 -4.45
C ILE A 16 -12.84 1.85 -5.24
N ALA A 17 -12.78 0.67 -4.62
CA ALA A 17 -12.31 -0.53 -5.30
C ALA A 17 -13.21 -0.93 -6.48
N ASP A 18 -14.53 -0.81 -6.35
CA ASP A 18 -15.49 -1.09 -7.42
C ASP A 18 -15.30 -0.13 -8.62
N GLU A 19 -15.16 1.17 -8.35
CA GLU A 19 -14.87 2.18 -9.38
C GLU A 19 -13.57 1.90 -10.15
N LEU A 20 -12.56 1.36 -9.47
CA LEU A 20 -11.24 1.04 -10.04
C LEU A 20 -11.12 -0.40 -10.57
N GLY A 21 -12.16 -1.23 -10.40
CA GLY A 21 -12.13 -2.65 -10.78
C GLY A 21 -11.15 -3.51 -9.96
N ILE A 22 -10.83 -3.10 -8.73
CA ILE A 22 -9.95 -3.82 -7.81
C ILE A 22 -10.77 -4.85 -7.03
N ARG A 23 -10.42 -6.13 -7.17
CA ARG A 23 -11.19 -7.25 -6.60
C ARG A 23 -10.71 -7.72 -5.22
N ASP A 24 -9.42 -7.55 -4.91
CA ASP A 24 -8.86 -7.88 -3.60
C ASP A 24 -8.76 -6.59 -2.79
N VAL A 25 -9.59 -6.47 -1.76
CA VAL A 25 -9.71 -5.31 -0.88
C VAL A 25 -9.50 -5.75 0.55
N ARG A 26 -8.53 -5.14 1.23
CA ARG A 26 -8.22 -5.37 2.63
C ARG A 26 -8.29 -4.04 3.36
N ALA A 27 -9.34 -3.89 4.16
CA ALA A 27 -9.73 -2.65 4.82
C ALA A 27 -9.62 -2.75 6.34
N GLY A 28 -9.60 -1.61 7.03
CA GLY A 28 -9.45 -1.53 8.48
C GLY A 28 -8.07 -1.96 8.98
N LEU A 29 -7.05 -1.86 8.14
CA LEU A 29 -5.70 -2.34 8.43
C LEU A 29 -4.92 -1.36 9.30
N LEU A 30 -4.21 -1.89 10.30
CA LEU A 30 -3.14 -1.19 10.99
C LEU A 30 -1.87 -1.16 10.11
N PRO A 31 -0.88 -0.29 10.40
CA PRO A 31 0.39 -0.27 9.65
C PRO A 31 1.09 -1.64 9.56
N GLU A 32 1.09 -2.41 10.65
CA GLU A 32 1.64 -3.76 10.72
C GLU A 32 0.88 -4.78 9.85
N ASP A 33 -0.44 -4.62 9.71
CA ASP A 33 -1.24 -5.49 8.87
C ASP A 33 -0.93 -5.26 7.39
N LYS A 34 -0.66 -4.01 7.00
CA LYS A 34 -0.19 -3.69 5.64
C LYS A 34 1.14 -4.37 5.34
N VAL A 35 2.09 -4.36 6.29
CA VAL A 35 3.37 -5.08 6.16
C VAL A 35 3.14 -6.59 6.00
N GLY A 36 2.27 -7.17 6.84
CA GLY A 36 1.90 -8.58 6.75
C GLY A 36 1.28 -8.95 5.40
N ALA A 37 0.41 -8.10 4.86
CA ALA A 37 -0.20 -8.30 3.56
C ALA A 37 0.83 -8.28 2.41
N VAL A 38 1.80 -7.36 2.46
CA VAL A 38 2.90 -7.32 1.47
C VAL A 38 3.72 -8.61 1.54
N ARG A 39 4.11 -9.05 2.74
CA ARG A 39 4.88 -10.29 2.92
C ARG A 39 4.14 -11.52 2.39
N ALA A 40 2.85 -11.65 2.72
CA ALA A 40 2.04 -12.76 2.23
C ALA A 40 2.01 -12.83 0.69
N LEU A 41 1.88 -11.67 0.03
CA LEU A 41 1.95 -11.62 -1.44
C LEU A 41 3.32 -12.02 -1.98
N GLN A 42 4.40 -11.66 -1.28
CA GLN A 42 5.76 -12.08 -1.65
C GLN A 42 5.98 -13.58 -1.45
N ASP A 43 5.48 -14.14 -0.35
CA ASP A 43 5.57 -15.56 0.00
C ASP A 43 4.79 -16.43 -1.01
N ASP A 44 3.72 -15.91 -1.58
CA ASP A 44 2.98 -16.51 -2.70
C ASP A 44 3.74 -16.44 -4.04
N GLY A 45 4.98 -15.92 -4.04
CA GLY A 45 5.86 -15.82 -5.20
C GLY A 45 5.64 -14.56 -6.04
N SER A 46 4.84 -13.59 -5.58
CA SER A 46 4.60 -12.35 -6.32
C SER A 46 5.75 -11.35 -6.13
N ARG A 47 6.13 -10.67 -7.22
CA ARG A 47 6.93 -9.44 -7.13
C ARG A 47 5.99 -8.27 -6.87
N VAL A 48 6.08 -7.72 -5.66
CA VAL A 48 5.18 -6.68 -5.16
C VAL A 48 5.75 -5.29 -5.42
N MET A 49 4.97 -4.45 -6.09
CA MET A 49 5.16 -3.00 -6.13
C MET A 49 4.11 -2.34 -5.23
N LEU A 50 4.52 -1.47 -4.32
CA LEU A 50 3.61 -0.69 -3.48
C LEU A 50 3.53 0.76 -3.97
N VAL A 51 2.33 1.32 -3.97
CA VAL A 51 2.08 2.75 -4.20
C VAL A 51 1.36 3.29 -2.97
N GLY A 52 1.91 4.33 -2.33
CA GLY A 52 1.40 4.85 -1.06
C GLY A 52 1.78 6.29 -0.80
N ASP A 53 1.27 6.90 0.27
CA ASP A 53 1.56 8.30 0.62
C ASP A 53 2.89 8.48 1.40
N GLY A 54 3.57 7.36 1.66
CA GLY A 54 4.90 7.23 2.26
C GLY A 54 5.05 7.60 3.74
N VAL A 55 4.10 8.26 4.39
CA VAL A 55 4.14 8.43 5.86
C VAL A 55 3.44 7.26 6.56
N ASN A 56 2.21 6.97 6.15
CA ASN A 56 1.42 5.89 6.76
C ASN A 56 1.79 4.52 6.18
N ASP A 57 2.37 4.52 4.99
CA ASP A 57 2.71 3.33 4.23
C ASP A 57 4.21 2.99 4.28
N ALA A 58 5.06 3.85 4.88
CA ALA A 58 6.53 3.67 4.93
C ALA A 58 6.98 2.25 5.32
N PRO A 59 6.45 1.62 6.39
CA PRO A 59 6.85 0.26 6.76
C PRO A 59 6.51 -0.79 5.69
N ALA A 60 5.34 -0.66 5.06
CA ALA A 60 4.91 -1.55 3.99
C ALA A 60 5.71 -1.30 2.70
N MET A 61 6.04 -0.04 2.41
CA MET A 61 6.88 0.37 1.28
C MET A 61 8.30 -0.20 1.40
N ALA A 62 8.90 -0.13 2.58
CA ALA A 62 10.22 -0.71 2.84
C ALA A 62 10.24 -2.24 2.70
N THR A 63 9.08 -2.90 2.75
CA THR A 63 8.97 -4.36 2.59
C THR A 63 8.78 -4.77 1.12
N ALA A 64 8.21 -3.90 0.28
CA ALA A 64 7.96 -4.19 -1.12
C ALA A 64 9.25 -4.30 -1.95
N HIS A 65 9.15 -4.88 -3.15
CA HIS A 65 10.31 -4.97 -4.06
C HIS A 65 10.57 -3.65 -4.78
N VAL A 66 9.51 -2.90 -5.03
CA VAL A 66 9.53 -1.56 -5.61
C VAL A 66 8.47 -0.73 -4.90
N SER A 67 8.80 0.51 -4.58
CA SER A 67 7.90 1.42 -3.89
C SER A 67 7.82 2.78 -4.58
N VAL A 68 6.59 3.26 -4.78
CA VAL A 68 6.29 4.57 -5.36
C VAL A 68 5.58 5.42 -4.30
N ALA A 69 6.20 6.51 -3.87
CA ALA A 69 5.57 7.47 -2.97
C ALA A 69 4.79 8.49 -3.78
N MET A 70 3.47 8.56 -3.57
CA MET A 70 2.66 9.68 -4.03
C MET A 70 2.96 10.86 -3.11
N GLY A 71 3.94 11.68 -3.51
CA GLY A 71 4.38 12.83 -2.74
C GLY A 71 3.21 13.77 -2.42
N ARG A 72 2.73 13.74 -1.17
CA ARG A 72 2.02 14.89 -0.64
C ARG A 72 3.03 16.01 -0.48
N THR A 73 2.70 17.21 -0.96
CA THR A 73 3.49 18.42 -0.76
C THR A 73 3.99 18.51 0.69
N GLY A 74 5.28 18.26 0.90
CA GLY A 74 6.00 18.51 2.15
C GLY A 74 5.93 17.41 3.22
N SER A 75 6.88 16.47 3.18
CA SER A 75 7.51 15.91 4.39
C SER A 75 8.79 15.18 3.96
N ASP A 76 9.94 15.55 4.52
CA ASP A 76 11.24 14.96 4.18
C ASP A 76 11.31 13.43 4.40
N LEU A 77 10.36 12.84 5.13
CA LEU A 77 10.33 11.42 5.45
C LEU A 77 9.87 10.52 4.27
N THR A 78 9.09 11.06 3.34
CA THR A 78 8.56 10.29 2.19
C THR A 78 9.63 9.94 1.14
N LEU A 79 10.72 10.70 1.07
CA LEU A 79 11.74 10.54 0.02
C LEU A 79 12.73 9.39 0.31
N ASP A 80 12.97 9.06 1.57
CA ASP A 80 14.00 8.10 1.95
C ASP A 80 13.61 6.62 1.74
N THR A 81 12.32 6.33 1.53
CA THR A 81 11.78 4.95 1.50
C THR A 81 11.20 4.52 0.14
N ALA A 82 11.18 5.42 -0.84
CA ALA A 82 10.60 5.15 -2.16
C ALA A 82 11.67 5.04 -3.26
N ASP A 83 11.47 4.12 -4.18
CA ASP A 83 12.32 3.98 -5.38
C ASP A 83 11.97 5.05 -6.43
N ALA A 84 10.75 5.61 -6.38
CA ALA A 84 10.28 6.69 -7.23
C ALA A 84 9.24 7.59 -6.52
N VAL A 85 9.13 8.83 -7.00
CA VAL A 85 8.12 9.85 -6.61
C VAL A 85 7.35 10.33 -7.82
#